data_AF-A0A0A2GTT2-F1
#
_entry.id   AF-A0A0A2GTT2-F1
#
_cell.length_a   1.000
_cell.length_b   1.000
_cell.length_c   1.000
_cell.angle_alpha   90.00
_cell.angle_beta   90.00
_cell.angle_gamma   90.00
#
_symmetry.space_group_name_H-M   'P 1'
#
loop_
_entity.id
_entity.type
_entity.pdbx_description
1 polymer ?
#
loop_
_entity_poly.entity_id
_entity_poly.type
_entity_poly.pdbx_seq_one_letter_code
_entity_poly.pdbx_strand_id
1 'polypeptide(L)'
;MKRFLSDFEIDITPYYKNANAELIDRRVPANFVFFLLENKQFICLYEKDYYSNKSLDIIAHLSSNTKEEIENYLIESNFKIDPDYPFRYVSSFGIDYKLNKDSGKYDFLNYHHDHRYEGNYEYRRADYSN
;
A
#
# COMPACT_ATOMS: atom_id res chain seq x y z
N MET A 1 -7.87 -1.11 3.21
CA MET A 1 -7.99 -0.02 2.21
C MET A 1 -7.52 1.38 2.66
N LYS A 2 -8.14 2.08 3.63
CA LYS A 2 -7.72 3.47 4.00
C LYS A 2 -6.22 3.61 4.28
N ARG A 3 -5.64 2.62 4.97
CA ARG A 3 -4.21 2.59 5.27
C ARG A 3 -3.34 2.39 4.03
N PHE A 4 -3.70 1.45 3.16
CA PHE A 4 -3.04 1.24 1.86
C PHE A 4 -2.93 2.55 1.08
N LEU A 5 -4.05 3.25 0.90
CA LEU A 5 -4.07 4.51 0.17
C LEU A 5 -3.18 5.58 0.84
N SER A 6 -3.15 5.62 2.16
CA SER A 6 -2.28 6.54 2.90
C SER A 6 -0.79 6.19 2.81
N ASP A 7 -0.44 4.91 2.90
CA ASP A 7 0.95 4.47 2.87
C ASP A 7 1.57 4.79 1.49
N PHE A 8 0.81 4.55 0.41
CA PHE A 8 1.22 4.82 -0.97
C PHE A 8 0.82 6.20 -1.52
N GLU A 9 0.32 7.11 -0.67
CA GLU A 9 -0.04 8.49 -1.05
C GLU A 9 -1.04 8.60 -2.21
N ILE A 10 -1.96 7.64 -2.30
CA ILE A 10 -3.01 7.61 -3.31
C ILE A 10 -4.12 8.59 -2.89
N ASP A 11 -4.16 9.75 -3.54
CA ASP A 11 -5.18 10.77 -3.28
C ASP A 11 -6.51 10.43 -3.97
N ILE A 12 -7.52 10.13 -3.15
CA ILE A 12 -8.90 9.89 -3.59
C ILE A 12 -9.83 11.07 -3.24
N THR A 13 -9.31 12.14 -2.63
CA THR A 13 -10.06 13.35 -2.24
C THR A 13 -10.82 13.99 -3.40
N PRO A 14 -10.30 14.01 -4.66
CA PRO A 14 -11.05 14.50 -5.81
C PRO A 14 -12.44 13.87 -6.00
N TYR A 15 -12.70 12.68 -5.43
CA TYR A 15 -14.00 12.00 -5.47
C TYR A 15 -14.96 12.34 -4.34
N TYR A 16 -14.47 12.94 -3.25
CA TYR A 16 -15.26 13.25 -2.06
C TYR A 16 -15.61 14.73 -1.94
N LYS A 17 -15.66 15.46 -3.07
CA LYS A 17 -15.87 16.93 -3.13
C LYS A 17 -17.06 17.47 -2.30
N ASN A 18 -17.97 16.63 -1.82
CA ASN A 18 -19.06 17.02 -0.91
C ASN A 18 -18.99 16.23 0.41
N ALA A 19 -18.03 16.55 1.29
CA ALA A 19 -17.87 15.93 2.60
C ALA A 19 -18.97 16.27 3.65
N ASN A 20 -20.07 16.92 3.23
CA ASN A 20 -21.25 17.17 4.07
C ASN A 20 -22.45 16.27 3.73
N ALA A 21 -22.36 15.40 2.72
CA ALA A 21 -23.35 14.38 2.50
C ALA A 21 -22.94 13.13 3.30
N GLU A 22 -23.82 12.70 4.19
CA GLU A 22 -23.77 11.39 4.82
C GLU A 22 -23.34 10.33 3.81
N LEU A 23 -22.54 9.37 4.28
CA LEU A 23 -21.84 8.29 3.56
C LEU A 23 -22.72 7.37 2.66
N ILE A 24 -23.95 7.74 2.34
CA ILE A 24 -25.02 6.86 1.91
C ILE A 24 -25.13 6.74 0.37
N ASP A 25 -24.50 7.62 -0.43
CA ASP A 25 -24.62 7.55 -1.90
C ASP A 25 -23.27 7.62 -2.65
N ARG A 26 -22.30 6.80 -2.22
CA ARG A 26 -20.94 6.77 -2.78
C ARG A 26 -20.81 5.76 -3.91
N ARG A 27 -21.04 6.19 -5.16
CA ARG A 27 -20.54 5.44 -6.32
C ARG A 27 -19.03 5.59 -6.42
N VAL A 28 -18.31 4.50 -6.19
CA VAL A 28 -16.88 4.42 -6.50
C VAL A 28 -16.72 4.64 -8.02
N PRO A 29 -15.89 5.60 -8.48
CA PRO A 29 -15.69 5.83 -9.90
C PRO A 29 -15.16 4.58 -10.60
N ALA A 30 -15.63 4.30 -11.83
CA ALA A 30 -15.18 3.15 -12.61
C ALA A 30 -13.65 3.11 -12.78
N ASN A 31 -13.02 4.26 -13.02
CA ASN A 31 -11.57 4.39 -13.16
C ASN A 31 -10.82 3.94 -11.88
N PHE A 32 -11.37 4.22 -10.70
CA PHE A 32 -10.79 3.75 -9.45
C PHE A 32 -11.04 2.25 -9.25
N VAL A 33 -12.20 1.73 -9.65
CA VAL A 33 -12.45 0.28 -9.66
C VAL A 33 -11.46 -0.44 -10.56
N PHE A 34 -11.16 0.09 -11.75
CA PHE A 34 -10.18 -0.47 -12.67
C PHE A 34 -8.78 -0.50 -12.06
N PHE A 35 -8.33 0.61 -11.48
CA PHE A 35 -7.09 0.67 -10.72
C PHE A 35 -7.03 -0.40 -9.62
N LEU A 36 -8.11 -0.57 -8.83
CA LEU A 36 -8.16 -1.57 -7.78
C LEU A 36 -8.11 -3.01 -8.33
N LEU A 37 -8.74 -3.26 -9.48
CA LEU A 37 -8.76 -4.58 -10.11
C LEU A 37 -7.37 -4.97 -10.63
N GLU A 38 -6.67 -4.05 -11.29
CA GLU A 38 -5.31 -4.25 -11.80
C GLU A 38 -4.32 -4.48 -10.65
N ASN A 39 -4.51 -3.78 -9.54
CA ASN A 39 -3.62 -3.83 -8.38
C ASN A 39 -4.05 -4.83 -7.30
N LYS A 40 -5.12 -5.60 -7.54
CA LYS A 40 -5.73 -6.49 -6.54
C LYS A 40 -4.72 -7.43 -5.87
N GLN A 41 -3.83 -8.02 -6.65
CA GLN A 41 -2.84 -8.97 -6.13
C GLN A 41 -1.84 -8.30 -5.18
N PHE A 42 -1.39 -7.09 -5.51
CA PHE A 42 -0.52 -6.32 -4.63
C PHE A 42 -1.25 -5.91 -3.36
N ILE A 43 -2.49 -5.42 -3.47
CA ILE A 43 -3.32 -5.06 -2.34
C ILE A 43 -3.50 -6.26 -1.39
N CYS A 44 -3.74 -7.46 -1.92
CA CYS A 44 -3.83 -8.67 -1.10
C CYS A 44 -2.51 -9.02 -0.38
N LEU A 45 -1.35 -8.85 -1.02
CA LEU A 45 -0.05 -9.06 -0.34
C LEU A 45 0.17 -8.01 0.75
N TYR A 46 -0.11 -6.75 0.45
CA TYR A 46 -0.04 -5.66 1.40
C TYR A 46 -0.91 -5.95 2.64
N GLU A 47 -2.17 -6.38 2.46
CA GLU A 47 -3.05 -6.64 3.60
C GLU A 47 -2.55 -7.81 4.46
N LYS A 48 -2.08 -8.89 3.82
CA LYS A 48 -1.48 -10.03 4.54
C LYS A 48 -0.26 -9.60 5.35
N ASP A 49 0.63 -8.84 4.73
CA ASP A 49 1.82 -8.29 5.37
C ASP A 49 1.42 -7.37 6.53
N TYR A 50 0.48 -6.45 6.34
CA TYR A 50 0.02 -5.49 7.36
C TYR A 50 -0.56 -6.16 8.62
N TYR A 51 -1.35 -7.22 8.46
CA TYR A 51 -1.98 -7.92 9.60
C TYR A 51 -1.10 -9.02 10.22
N SER A 52 0.02 -9.36 9.58
CA SER A 52 0.97 -10.33 10.12
C SER A 52 1.69 -9.79 11.36
N ASN A 53 1.92 -10.66 12.34
CA ASN A 53 2.94 -10.39 13.33
C ASN A 53 4.29 -10.76 12.72
N LYS A 54 5.22 -9.81 12.67
CA LYS A 54 6.51 -9.97 12.02
C LYS A 54 7.60 -9.30 12.84
N SER A 55 8.84 -9.67 12.58
CA SER A 55 10.02 -9.04 13.18
C SER A 55 10.62 -7.99 12.24
N LEU A 56 11.51 -7.16 12.78
CA LEU A 56 12.28 -6.20 11.99
C LEU A 56 13.10 -6.88 10.88
N ASP A 57 13.63 -8.07 11.12
CA ASP A 57 14.30 -8.90 10.11
C ASP A 57 13.41 -9.19 8.90
N ILE A 58 12.15 -9.54 9.14
CA ILE A 58 11.19 -9.84 8.07
C ILE A 58 10.89 -8.55 7.28
N ILE A 59 10.75 -7.42 7.98
CA ILE A 59 10.52 -6.12 7.33
C ILE A 59 11.71 -5.78 6.44
N ALA A 60 12.94 -5.86 6.95
CA ALA A 60 14.17 -5.60 6.19
C ALA A 60 14.28 -6.48 4.94
N HIS A 61 13.98 -7.77 5.09
CA HIS A 61 13.99 -8.70 3.97
C HIS A 61 12.96 -8.31 2.88
N LEU A 62 11.73 -7.99 3.28
CA LEU A 62 10.65 -7.66 2.34
C LEU A 62 10.76 -6.26 1.74
N SER A 63 11.31 -5.31 2.48
CA SER A 63 11.48 -3.92 2.03
C SER A 63 12.78 -3.72 1.25
N SER A 64 13.70 -4.68 1.21
CA SER A 64 15.02 -4.47 0.59
C SER A 64 15.82 -3.30 1.20
N ASN A 65 15.52 -2.92 2.45
CA ASN A 65 16.24 -1.91 3.22
C ASN A 65 16.99 -2.57 4.38
N THR A 66 18.01 -1.89 4.90
CA THR A 66 18.71 -2.33 6.11
C THR A 66 17.82 -2.15 7.35
N LYS A 67 18.12 -2.89 8.41
CA LYS A 67 17.43 -2.73 9.70
C LYS A 67 17.58 -1.32 10.26
N GLU A 68 18.76 -0.73 10.12
CA GLU A 68 19.09 0.60 10.62
C GLU A 68 18.22 1.68 9.94
N GLU A 69 18.08 1.62 8.61
CA GLU A 69 17.19 2.54 7.87
C GLU A 69 15.74 2.43 8.34
N ILE A 70 15.28 1.21 8.61
CA ILE A 70 13.91 0.96 9.08
C ILE A 70 13.71 1.47 10.51
N GLU A 71 14.66 1.22 11.41
CA GLU A 71 14.59 1.71 12.79
C GLU A 71 14.56 3.24 12.83
N ASN A 72 15.45 3.89 12.08
CA ASN A 72 15.47 5.34 11.95
C ASN A 72 14.13 5.86 11.43
N TYR A 73 13.60 5.26 10.37
CA TYR A 73 12.30 5.62 9.82
C TYR A 73 11.16 5.49 10.84
N LEU A 74 11.13 4.40 11.60
CA LEU A 74 10.08 4.15 12.60
C LEU A 74 10.16 5.14 13.77
N ILE A 75 11.37 5.52 14.18
CA ILE A 75 11.62 6.54 15.21
C ILE A 75 11.15 7.92 14.72
N GLU A 76 11.58 8.33 13.52
CA GLU A 76 11.21 9.62 12.91
C GLU A 76 9.71 9.73 12.66
N SER A 77 9.08 8.63 12.26
CA SER A 77 7.63 8.55 12.03
C SER A 77 6.81 8.49 13.32
N ASN A 78 7.47 8.48 14.50
CA ASN A 78 6.85 8.31 15.81
C ASN A 78 5.87 7.12 15.84
N PHE A 79 6.33 5.98 15.34
CA PHE A 79 5.47 4.82 15.15
C PHE A 79 5.02 4.25 16.50
N LYS A 80 3.71 3.96 16.62
CA LYS A 80 3.17 3.33 17.83
C LYS A 80 3.46 1.84 17.83
N ILE A 81 4.27 1.40 18.78
CA ILE A 81 4.59 -0.01 18.97
C ILE A 81 3.54 -0.65 19.87
N ASP A 82 2.90 -1.71 19.40
CA ASP A 82 2.09 -2.60 20.23
C ASP A 82 3.05 -3.55 20.97
N PRO A 83 3.04 -3.60 22.32
CA PRO A 83 3.99 -4.41 23.08
C PRO A 83 3.86 -5.91 22.84
N ASP A 84 2.66 -6.40 22.49
CA ASP A 84 2.40 -7.82 22.22
C ASP A 84 2.67 -8.16 20.74
N TYR A 85 2.49 -7.17 19.85
CA TYR A 85 2.67 -7.33 18.41
C TYR A 85 3.35 -6.11 17.76
N PRO A 86 4.65 -5.86 18.02
CA PRO A 86 5.35 -4.60 17.70
C PRO A 86 5.18 -4.07 16.29
N PHE A 87 5.10 -4.99 15.32
CA PHE A 87 5.01 -4.64 13.91
C PHE A 87 3.75 -5.15 13.22
N ARG A 88 2.75 -5.60 14.00
CA ARG A 88 1.40 -5.75 13.47
C ARG A 88 0.87 -4.34 13.16
N TYR A 89 0.19 -4.20 12.04
CA TYR A 89 -0.28 -2.92 11.51
C TYR A 89 0.83 -1.98 11.00
N VAL A 90 2.01 -2.53 10.73
CA VAL A 90 3.08 -1.92 9.94
C VAL A 90 3.09 -2.63 8.59
N SER A 91 3.15 -1.92 7.47
CA SER A 91 3.43 -2.56 6.18
C SER A 91 4.91 -2.47 5.83
N SER A 92 5.52 -3.62 5.53
CA SER A 92 6.87 -3.69 4.99
C SER A 92 6.95 -3.01 3.63
N PHE A 93 5.93 -3.20 2.79
CA PHE A 93 5.81 -2.51 1.49
C PHE A 93 5.56 -1.01 1.65
N GLY A 94 4.77 -0.61 2.65
CA GLY A 94 4.58 0.80 2.97
C GLY A 94 5.88 1.48 3.40
N ILE A 95 6.66 0.83 4.28
CA ILE A 95 8.00 1.31 4.69
C ILE A 95 8.91 1.42 3.47
N ASP A 96 8.96 0.37 2.65
CA ASP A 96 9.78 0.36 1.44
C ASP A 96 9.43 1.51 0.49
N TYR A 97 8.14 1.74 0.25
CA TYR A 97 7.70 2.88 -0.56
C TYR A 97 8.17 4.22 0.01
N LYS A 98 8.14 4.40 1.34
CA LYS A 98 8.57 5.67 1.96
C LYS A 98 10.08 5.88 1.87
N LEU A 99 10.86 4.82 2.07
CA LEU A 99 12.32 4.88 2.00
C LEU A 99 12.84 4.97 0.56
N ASN A 100 12.13 4.37 -0.39
CA ASN A 100 12.55 4.23 -1.80
C ASN A 100 11.57 4.89 -2.77
N LYS A 101 10.92 5.98 -2.37
CA LYS A 101 9.86 6.62 -3.16
C LYS A 101 10.32 7.00 -4.58
N ASP A 102 11.56 7.46 -4.70
CA ASP A 102 12.13 7.92 -5.97
C ASP A 102 12.70 6.79 -6.84
N SER A 103 12.57 5.53 -6.42
CA SER A 103 13.09 4.36 -7.16
C SER A 103 12.25 3.95 -8.37
N GLY A 104 11.00 4.43 -8.47
CA GLY A 104 10.04 3.99 -9.49
C GLY A 104 9.45 2.58 -9.27
N LYS A 105 9.89 1.86 -8.22
CA LYS A 105 9.42 0.49 -7.90
C LYS A 105 7.90 0.37 -7.75
N TYR A 106 7.26 1.46 -7.30
CA TYR A 106 5.83 1.51 -7.00
C TYR A 106 5.04 2.38 -7.99
N ASP A 107 5.60 2.71 -9.16
CA ASP A 107 4.94 3.59 -10.14
C ASP A 107 3.60 3.02 -10.64
N PHE A 108 3.43 1.71 -10.59
CA PHE A 108 2.16 1.04 -10.90
C PHE A 108 1.00 1.39 -9.95
N LEU A 109 1.30 2.03 -8.80
CA LEU A 109 0.33 2.55 -7.85
C LEU A 109 -0.01 4.04 -8.08
N ASN A 110 0.63 4.70 -9.05
CA ASN A 110 0.33 6.08 -9.41
C ASN A 110 -1.05 6.15 -10.05
N TYR A 111 -2.02 6.47 -9.23
CA TYR A 111 -3.40 6.58 -9.65
C TYR A 111 -3.70 7.96 -10.23
N HIS A 112 -4.31 7.99 -11.41
CA HIS A 112 -4.81 9.22 -12.04
C HIS A 112 -6.33 9.17 -12.22
N HIS A 113 -6.99 10.33 -12.24
CA HIS A 113 -8.46 10.39 -12.31
C HIS A 113 -9.02 9.96 -13.67
N ASP A 114 -8.20 10.00 -14.71
CA ASP A 114 -8.46 9.51 -16.05
C ASP A 114 -7.97 8.07 -16.29
N HIS A 115 -7.56 7.36 -15.23
CA HIS A 115 -7.08 5.98 -15.29
C HIS A 115 -8.04 5.11 -16.08
N ARG A 116 -7.53 4.56 -17.18
CA ARG A 116 -8.27 3.63 -18.03
C ARG A 116 -7.89 2.23 -17.61
N TYR A 117 -8.82 1.31 -17.76
CA TYR A 117 -8.49 -0.10 -17.61
C TYR A 117 -7.52 -0.49 -18.72
N GLU A 118 -6.29 -0.81 -18.35
CA GLU A 118 -5.23 -1.23 -19.27
C GLU A 118 -5.21 -2.76 -19.43
N GLY A 119 -6.06 -3.49 -18.69
CA GLY A 119 -6.19 -4.92 -18.86
C GLY A 119 -4.98 -5.66 -18.32
N ASN A 120 -4.92 -5.81 -16.99
CA ASN A 120 -3.95 -6.67 -16.32
C ASN A 120 -4.65 -7.45 -15.22
N TYR A 121 -5.23 -8.61 -15.54
CA TYR A 121 -5.42 -9.67 -14.55
C TYR A 121 -4.10 -10.42 -14.26
N GLU A 122 -3.03 -10.10 -14.98
CA GLU A 122 -1.92 -11.02 -15.22
C GLU A 122 -0.56 -10.63 -14.63
N TYR A 123 -0.47 -9.72 -13.65
CA TYR A 123 0.85 -9.40 -13.10
C TYR A 123 1.48 -10.52 -12.23
N ARG A 124 0.81 -11.61 -11.82
CA ARG A 124 1.45 -12.69 -10.99
C ARG A 124 0.91 -14.11 -11.17
N ARG A 125 0.79 -14.59 -12.40
CA ARG A 125 0.76 -16.05 -12.64
C ARG A 125 2.09 -16.63 -13.15
N ALA A 126 3.08 -15.78 -13.47
CA ALA A 126 4.28 -16.21 -14.19
C ALA A 126 5.49 -16.60 -13.32
N ASP A 127 5.52 -16.35 -12.00
CA ASP A 127 6.69 -16.68 -11.16
C ASP A 127 6.49 -17.86 -10.18
N TYR A 128 5.48 -18.71 -10.37
CA TYR A 128 5.36 -19.98 -9.63
C TYR A 128 5.00 -21.16 -10.55
N SER A 129 5.69 -21.27 -11.69
CA SER A 129 5.69 -22.47 -12.51
C SER A 129 7.08 -22.70 -13.12
N ASN A 130 8.05 -23.00 -12.25
CA ASN A 130 9.04 -24.10 -12.36
C ASN A 130 10.17 -23.90 -11.35
#